data_AF-A0A7X9B431-F1
#
_entry.id   AF-A0A7X9B431-F1
#
_cell.length_a   1.000
_cell.length_b   1.000
_cell.length_c   1.000
_cell.angle_alpha   90.00
_cell.angle_beta   90.00
_cell.angle_gamma   90.00
#
_symmetry.space_group_name_H-M   'P 1'
#
loop_
_entity.id
_entity.type
_entity.pdbx_description
1 polymer ?
#
loop_
_entity_poly.entity_id
_entity_poly.type
_entity_poly.pdbx_seq_one_letter_code
_entity_poly.pdbx_strand_id
1 'polypeptide(L)'
;MDKLVRSGLLGREINSADRRSVLITVKPVVHNFLAEFDRNAQAHLLELLKSCPLDELAQMDKASESFIRHLEIGLMKDADMGRQSSTDVGGVQ
;
A
#
# COMPACT_ATOMS: atom_id res chain seq x y z
N MET A 1 -2.87 -8.03 8.70
CA MET A 1 -2.05 -9.06 8.02
C MET A 1 -2.42 -10.49 8.41
N ASP A 2 -2.34 -10.88 9.68
CA ASP A 2 -2.52 -12.29 10.08
C ASP A 2 -3.88 -12.88 9.72
N LYS A 3 -4.95 -12.07 9.70
CA LYS A 3 -6.27 -12.52 9.25
C LYS A 3 -6.24 -13.05 7.80
N LEU A 4 -5.53 -12.35 6.91
CA LEU A 4 -5.44 -12.70 5.48
C LEU A 4 -4.59 -13.97 5.27
N VAL A 5 -3.52 -14.12 6.04
CA VAL A 5 -2.71 -15.34 6.07
C VAL A 5 -3.51 -16.53 6.60
N ARG A 6 -4.25 -16.35 7.71
CA ARG A 6 -5.12 -17.39 8.29
C ARG A 6 -6.26 -17.80 7.37
N SER A 7 -6.85 -16.86 6.63
CA SER A 7 -7.84 -17.18 5.59
C SER A 7 -7.25 -17.85 4.35
N GLY A 8 -5.92 -18.04 4.30
CA GLY A 8 -5.24 -18.69 3.20
C GLY A 8 -5.08 -17.82 1.95
N LEU A 9 -5.42 -16.53 2.02
CA LEU A 9 -5.35 -15.60 0.89
C LEU A 9 -3.92 -15.13 0.60
N LEU A 10 -3.10 -15.03 1.65
CA LEU A 10 -1.69 -14.66 1.56
C LEU A 10 -0.81 -15.80 2.08
N GLY A 11 0.36 -15.98 1.46
CA GLY A 11 1.48 -16.72 2.00
C GLY A 11 2.35 -15.81 2.87
N ARG A 12 2.97 -16.39 3.91
CA ARG A 12 3.96 -15.72 4.75
C ARG A 12 5.14 -16.64 4.94
N GLU A 13 6.32 -16.18 4.53
CA GLU A 13 7.57 -16.90 4.65
C GLU A 13 8.61 -16.03 5.36
N ILE A 14 9.56 -16.64 6.07
CA ILE A 14 10.67 -15.90 6.66
C ILE A 14 11.58 -15.44 5.52
N ASN A 15 11.95 -14.16 5.52
CA ASN A 15 12.91 -13.68 4.55
C ASN A 15 14.31 -14.21 4.87
N SER A 16 14.91 -14.94 3.92
CA SER A 16 16.23 -15.54 4.09
C SER A 16 17.36 -14.50 4.13
N ALA A 17 17.17 -13.33 3.50
CA ALA A 17 18.13 -12.22 3.49
C ALA A 17 18.08 -11.38 4.78
N ASP A 18 16.92 -11.26 5.41
CA ASP A 18 16.74 -10.59 6.69
C ASP A 18 15.72 -11.33 7.55
N ARG A 19 16.22 -12.07 8.55
CA ARG A 19 15.42 -12.89 9.46
C ARG A 19 14.43 -12.10 10.32
N ARG A 20 14.55 -10.77 10.40
CA ARG A 20 13.60 -9.90 11.10
C ARG A 20 12.41 -9.49 10.23
N SER A 21 12.45 -9.79 8.93
CA SER A 21 11.38 -9.51 7.98
C SER A 21 10.71 -10.78 7.47
N VAL A 22 9.51 -10.61 6.92
CA VAL A 22 8.73 -11.69 6.32
C VAL A 22 8.40 -11.37 4.87
N LEU A 23 8.54 -12.36 4.00
CA LEU A 23 8.05 -12.28 2.63
C LEU A 23 6.56 -12.59 2.62
N ILE A 24 5.81 -11.72 1.98
CA ILE A 24 4.38 -11.90 1.78
C ILE A 24 4.15 -12.20 0.30
N THR A 25 3.43 -13.28 0.03
CA THR A 25 3.06 -13.68 -1.32
C THR A 25 1.55 -13.74 -1.46
N VAL A 26 1.04 -13.40 -2.63
CA VAL A 26 -0.36 -13.62 -2.98
C VAL A 26 -0.45 -15.01 -3.61
N LYS A 27 -1.43 -15.82 -3.20
CA LYS A 27 -1.60 -17.14 -3.82
C LYS A 27 -2.20 -17.01 -5.22
N PRO A 28 -1.86 -17.90 -6.18
CA PRO A 28 -2.42 -17.91 -7.53
C PRO A 28 -3.95 -17.80 -7.58
N VAL A 29 -4.64 -18.50 -6.67
CA VAL A 29 -6.11 -18.52 -6.59
C VAL A 29 -6.71 -17.15 -6.25
N VAL A 30 -5.94 -16.29 -5.59
CA VAL A 30 -6.34 -14.95 -5.16
C VAL A 30 -6.06 -13.92 -6.25
N HIS A 31 -5.14 -14.17 -7.18
CA HIS A 31 -4.88 -13.26 -8.29
C HIS A 31 -6.12 -13.02 -9.15
N ASN A 32 -6.89 -14.09 -9.46
CA ASN A 32 -8.12 -13.96 -10.23
C ASN A 32 -9.17 -13.13 -9.49
N PHE A 33 -9.29 -13.34 -8.16
CA PHE A 33 -10.18 -12.57 -7.31
C PHE A 33 -9.78 -11.09 -7.24
N LEU A 34 -8.48 -10.79 -7.09
CA LEU A 34 -7.99 -9.40 -7.08
C LEU A 34 -8.18 -8.72 -8.44
N ALA A 35 -7.97 -9.44 -9.54
CA ALA A 35 -8.21 -8.90 -10.87
C ALA A 35 -9.71 -8.62 -11.12
N GLU A 36 -10.60 -9.46 -10.59
CA GLU A 36 -12.04 -9.21 -10.64
C GLU A 36 -12.44 -8.02 -9.76
N PHE A 37 -11.89 -7.94 -8.55
CA PHE A 37 -12.10 -6.82 -7.65
C PHE A 37 -11.66 -5.50 -8.29
N ASP A 38 -10.48 -5.47 -8.92
CA ASP A 38 -9.95 -4.28 -9.60
C ASP A 38 -10.83 -3.86 -10.78
N ARG A 39 -11.25 -4.82 -11.63
CA ARG A 39 -12.21 -4.55 -12.72
C ARG A 39 -13.52 -3.96 -12.19
N ASN A 40 -14.05 -4.51 -11.11
CA ASN A 40 -15.31 -4.03 -10.51
C ASN A 40 -15.15 -2.63 -9.91
N ALA A 41 -14.02 -2.36 -9.25
CA ALA A 41 -13.71 -1.04 -8.71
C ALA A 41 -13.57 0.00 -9.83
N GLN A 42 -12.86 -0.33 -10.91
CA GLN A 42 -12.71 0.54 -12.08
C GLN A 42 -14.05 0.81 -12.77
N ALA A 43 -14.86 -0.23 -12.97
CA ALA A 43 -16.19 -0.07 -13.58
C ALA A 43 -17.09 0.84 -12.73
N HIS A 44 -17.07 0.65 -11.40
CA HIS A 44 -17.84 1.50 -10.50
C HIS A 44 -17.34 2.95 -10.49
N LEU A 45 -16.02 3.15 -10.51
CA LEU A 45 -15.42 4.48 -10.60
C LEU A 45 -15.85 5.19 -11.90
N LEU A 46 -15.77 4.51 -13.04
CA LEU A 46 -16.19 5.07 -14.33
C LEU A 46 -17.68 5.44 -14.32
N GLU A 47 -18.52 4.60 -13.70
CA GLU A 47 -19.95 4.89 -13.56
C GLU A 47 -20.21 6.14 -12.71
N LEU A 48 -19.46 6.35 -11.61
CA LEU A 48 -19.55 7.56 -10.79
C LEU A 48 -19.08 8.81 -11.54
N LEU A 49 -18.08 8.65 -12.42
CA LEU A 49 -17.46 9.75 -13.14
C LEU A 49 -18.12 10.05 -14.49
N LYS A 50 -19.10 9.25 -14.94
CA LYS A 50 -19.68 9.33 -16.29
C LYS A 50 -20.28 10.70 -16.65
N SER A 51 -20.75 11.44 -15.65
CA SER A 51 -21.37 12.76 -15.80
C SER A 51 -20.46 13.90 -15.36
N CYS A 52 -19.23 13.61 -14.96
CA CYS A 52 -18.27 14.61 -14.53
C CYS A 52 -17.70 15.33 -15.77
N PRO A 53 -17.73 16.67 -15.80
CA PRO A 53 -17.05 17.46 -16.82
C PRO A 53 -15.56 17.11 -16.93
N LEU A 54 -15.01 17.15 -18.15
CA LEU A 54 -13.62 16.79 -18.39
C LEU A 54 -12.61 17.69 -17.66
N ASP A 55 -12.95 18.96 -17.48
CA ASP A 55 -12.16 19.93 -16.74
C ASP A 55 -12.16 19.65 -15.23
N GLU A 56 -13.29 19.21 -14.66
CA GLU A 56 -13.37 18.75 -13.27
C GLU A 56 -12.56 17.47 -13.07
N LEU A 57 -12.64 16.50 -13.99
CA LEU A 57 -11.83 15.28 -13.96
C LEU A 57 -10.33 15.60 -13.98
N ALA A 58 -9.90 16.52 -14.84
CA ALA A 58 -8.50 16.94 -14.93
C ALA A 58 -8.01 17.64 -13.64
N GLN A 59 -8.88 18.35 -12.93
CA GLN A 59 -8.56 18.94 -11.64
C GLN A 59 -8.47 17.89 -10.54
N MET A 60 -9.38 16.92 -10.52
CA MET A 60 -9.35 15.79 -9.58
C MET A 60 -8.08 14.97 -9.74
N ASP A 61 -7.63 14.74 -10.97
CA ASP A 61 -6.39 14.00 -11.24
C ASP A 61 -5.14 14.75 -10.73
N LYS A 62 -5.05 16.06 -11.00
CA LYS A 62 -3.97 16.89 -10.44
C LYS A 62 -3.98 16.93 -8.90
N ALA A 63 -5.17 16.97 -8.30
CA ALA A 63 -5.32 16.96 -6.86
C ALA A 63 -4.89 15.61 -6.26
N SER A 64 -5.25 14.49 -6.91
CA SER A 64 -4.87 13.15 -6.47
C SER A 64 -3.35 12.94 -6.56
N GLU A 65 -2.70 13.38 -7.64
CA GLU A 65 -1.23 13.34 -7.80
C GLU A 65 -0.52 14.14 -6.70
N SER A 66 -1.00 15.35 -6.41
CA SER A 66 -0.45 16.20 -5.35
C SER A 66 -0.60 15.53 -3.98
N PHE A 67 -1.77 14.92 -3.72
CA PHE A 67 -2.04 14.21 -2.48
C PHE A 67 -1.13 12.98 -2.31
N ILE A 68 -0.97 12.16 -3.35
CA ILE A 68 -0.07 11.00 -3.36
C ILE A 68 1.36 11.46 -3.03
N ARG A 69 1.85 12.51 -3.70
CA ARG A 69 3.20 13.05 -3.45
C ARG A 69 3.37 13.51 -2.00
N HIS A 70 2.37 14.16 -1.42
CA HIS A 70 2.43 14.59 -0.02
C HIS A 70 2.42 13.40 0.95
N LEU A 71 1.63 12.36 0.67
CA LEU A 71 1.65 11.12 1.45
C LEU A 71 3.00 10.43 1.37
N GLU A 72 3.59 10.33 0.18
CA GLU A 72 4.92 9.73 -0.01
C GLU A 72 5.99 10.48 0.78
N ILE A 73 6.00 11.82 0.72
CA ILE A 73 6.94 12.66 1.48
C ILE A 73 6.72 12.50 2.99
N GLY A 74 5.46 12.48 3.44
CA GLY A 74 5.12 12.30 4.85
C GLY A 74 5.56 10.93 5.38
N LEU A 75 5.26 9.87 4.62
CA LEU A 75 5.64 8.49 4.96
C LEU A 75 7.17 8.30 4.96
N MET A 76 7.90 8.95 4.06
CA MET A 76 9.37 8.94 4.06
C MET A 76 9.94 9.63 5.30
N LYS A 77 9.38 10.78 5.71
CA LYS A 77 9.79 11.48 6.94
C LYS A 77 9.56 10.64 8.19
N ASP A 78 8.42 9.95 8.28
CA ASP A 78 8.12 9.08 9.42
C ASP A 78 9.02 7.84 9.47
N ALA A 79 9.37 7.28 8.29
CA ALA A 79 10.32 6.17 8.19
C ALA A 79 11.76 6.55 8.61
N ASP A 80 12.18 7.79 8.33
CA ASP A 80 13.51 8.29 8.74
C ASP A 80 13.56 8.65 10.24
N MET A 81 12.50 9.24 10.79
CA MET A 81 12.38 9.53 12.23
C MET A 81 12.38 8.25 13.09
N GLY A 82 11.82 7.15 12.59
CA GLY A 82 11.86 5.83 13.25
C GLY A 82 13.26 5.19 13.29
N ARG A 83 14.18 5.57 12.40
CA ARG A 83 15.57 5.06 12.39
C ARG A 83 16.47 5.82 13.37
N GLN A 84 16.24 7.11 13.58
CA GLN A 84 17.07 7.93 14.47
C GLN A 84 16.85 7.64 15.95
N SER A 85 15.65 7.21 16.34
CA SER A 85 15.30 6.85 17.74
C SER A 85 15.85 5.49 18.19
N SER A 86 16.42 4.68 17.28
CA SER A 86 16.99 3.36 17.60
C SER A 86 18.50 3.40 17.90
N THR A 87 19.16 4.55 17.77
CA THR A 87 20.62 4.70 17.91
C THR A 87 21.10 5.22 19.27
N ASP A 88 20.21 5.46 20.23
CA ASP A 88 20.58 6.07 21.52
C ASP A 88 20.19 5.22 22.74
N VAL A 89 20.50 3.92 22.69
CA VAL A 89 20.47 3.05 23.88
C VAL A 89 21.71 2.14 23.87
N GLY A 90 22.86 2.71 24.20
CA GLY A 90 24.12 1.96 24.24
C GLY A 90 25.26 2.76 24.84
N GLY A 91 25.09 3.29 26.05
CA GLY A 91 26.13 4.11 26.69
C GLY A 91 25.94 4.34 28.17
N VAL A 92 25.78 3.28 28.97
CA VAL A 92 26.18 3.31 30.40
C VAL A 92 26.61 1.91 30.82
N GLN A 93 27.94 1.71 30.93
CA GLN A 93 28.59 0.95 32.00
C GLN A 93 30.06 1.33 32.06
#